data_AF-A0A8K0KQ97-F1
#
_entry.id   AF-A0A8K0KQ97-F1
#
_cell.length_a   1.000
_cell.length_b   1.000
_cell.length_c   1.000
_cell.angle_alpha   90.00
_cell.angle_beta   90.00
_cell.angle_gamma   90.00
#
_symmetry.space_group_name_H-M   'P 1'
#
loop_
_entity.id
_entity.type
_entity.pdbx_description
1 polymer ?
#
loop_
_entity_poly.entity_id
_entity_poly.type
_entity_poly.pdbx_seq_one_letter_code
_entity_poly.pdbx_strand_id
1 'polypeptide(L)'
;MARNRFAHILQFIRFDDKSTLDQRRANDKFAAIRDVWVWFVEDWKRLFEAFEDITIDEQLVAFRGRYPMRQYMKSKPAKYGIKIWAAADVKASYMYNLQVYTGKLPGNAPEKNLGHRVVLTT
;
A
#
# COMPACT_ATOMS: atom_id res chain seq x y z
N MET A 1 17.45 1.64 23.31
CA MET A 1 18.33 1.02 22.28
C MET A 1 19.41 2.03 21.90
N ALA A 2 20.67 1.61 21.73
CA ALA A 2 21.74 2.51 21.30
C ALA A 2 21.55 3.00 19.84
N ARG A 3 21.96 4.24 19.55
CA ARG A 3 21.81 4.87 18.21
C ARG A 3 22.35 3.98 17.08
N ASN A 4 23.54 3.42 17.25
CA ASN A 4 24.18 2.58 16.23
C ASN A 4 23.41 1.27 16.02
N ARG A 5 22.88 0.67 17.09
CA ARG A 5 22.07 -0.54 17.00
C ARG A 5 20.77 -0.27 16.23
N PHE A 6 20.11 0.85 16.51
CA PHE A 6 18.90 1.26 15.80
C PHE A 6 19.15 1.49 14.30
N ALA A 7 20.21 2.24 13.96
CA ALA A 7 20.59 2.48 12.56
C ALA A 7 20.90 1.18 11.81
N HIS A 8 21.63 0.25 12.42
CA HIS A 8 21.88 -1.07 11.83
C HIS A 8 20.59 -1.85 11.59
N ILE A 9 19.66 -1.90 12.56
CA ILE A 9 18.38 -2.61 12.35
C ILE A 9 17.62 -2.00 11.18
N LEU A 10 17.50 -0.67 11.12
CA LEU A 10 16.77 0.01 10.03
C LEU A 10 17.35 -0.28 8.64
N GLN A 11 18.67 -0.45 8.52
CA GLN A 11 19.31 -0.74 7.23
C GLN A 11 19.03 -2.17 6.74
N PHE A 12 18.94 -3.12 7.66
CA PHE A 12 18.88 -4.55 7.34
C PHE A 12 17.49 -5.19 7.55
N ILE A 13 16.50 -4.45 8.04
CA ILE A 13 15.15 -4.98 8.18
C ILE A 13 14.59 -5.42 6.82
N ARG A 14 14.03 -6.63 6.78
CA ARG A 14 13.39 -7.22 5.60
C ARG A 14 12.10 -7.90 6.05
N PHE A 15 11.11 -7.90 5.17
CA PHE A 15 9.79 -8.48 5.42
C PHE A 15 9.51 -9.64 4.47
N ASP A 16 10.55 -10.16 3.82
CA ASP A 16 10.38 -11.12 2.75
C ASP A 16 11.60 -12.02 2.53
N ASP A 17 11.37 -13.20 1.96
CA ASP A 17 12.43 -14.14 1.58
C ASP A 17 13.10 -13.72 0.27
N LYS A 18 14.39 -13.37 0.37
CA LYS A 18 15.22 -12.98 -0.77
C LYS A 18 15.31 -14.08 -1.84
N SER A 19 15.21 -15.35 -1.47
CA SER A 19 15.36 -16.48 -2.41
C SER A 19 14.25 -16.53 -3.47
N THR A 20 13.05 -16.05 -3.14
CA THR A 20 11.85 -16.11 -4.01
C THR A 20 11.41 -14.74 -4.53
N LEU A 21 11.99 -13.66 -3.99
CA LEU A 21 11.55 -12.29 -4.24
C LEU A 21 11.61 -11.88 -5.72
N ASP A 22 12.66 -12.25 -6.44
CA ASP A 22 12.81 -11.83 -7.84
C ASP A 22 11.74 -12.45 -8.76
N GLN A 23 11.35 -13.70 -8.50
CA GLN A 23 10.25 -14.36 -9.20
C GLN A 23 8.91 -13.67 -8.89
N ARG A 24 8.63 -13.37 -7.63
CA ARG A 24 7.38 -12.69 -7.25
C ARG A 24 7.31 -11.25 -7.78
N ARG A 25 8.43 -10.53 -7.81
CA ARG A 25 8.50 -9.15 -8.36
C ARG A 25 8.10 -9.04 -9.82
N ALA A 26 8.26 -10.12 -10.59
CA ALA A 26 7.81 -10.14 -11.98
C ALA A 26 6.29 -9.92 -12.09
N ASN A 27 5.52 -10.38 -11.10
CA ASN A 27 4.07 -10.33 -11.08
C ASN A 27 3.51 -9.33 -10.06
N ASP A 28 4.27 -9.01 -9.00
CA ASP A 28 3.89 -8.06 -7.96
C ASP A 28 5.06 -7.18 -7.56
N LYS A 29 5.03 -5.92 -7.99
CA LYS A 29 6.05 -4.93 -7.63
C LYS A 29 6.14 -4.69 -6.11
N PHE A 30 5.09 -4.98 -5.35
CA PHE A 30 5.02 -4.81 -3.90
C PHE A 30 5.40 -6.06 -3.11
N ALA A 31 5.88 -7.12 -3.78
CA ALA A 31 6.18 -8.43 -3.17
C ALA A 31 6.98 -8.35 -1.85
N ALA A 32 7.97 -7.46 -1.78
CA ALA A 32 8.91 -7.34 -0.65
C ALA A 32 8.29 -7.01 0.73
N ILE A 33 7.01 -6.67 0.78
CA ILE A 33 6.23 -6.46 2.01
C ILE A 33 4.79 -6.98 1.87
N ARG A 34 4.48 -7.71 0.80
CA ARG A 34 3.11 -8.11 0.44
C ARG A 34 2.45 -8.90 1.57
N ASP A 35 3.16 -9.89 2.11
CA ASP A 35 2.61 -10.82 3.09
C ASP A 35 2.26 -10.11 4.41
N VAL A 36 3.17 -9.23 4.88
CA VAL A 36 2.94 -8.39 6.05
C VAL A 36 1.77 -7.43 5.83
N TRP A 37 1.66 -6.83 4.64
CA TRP A 37 0.56 -5.93 4.31
C TRP A 37 -0.80 -6.63 4.31
N VAL A 38 -0.89 -7.80 3.68
CA VAL A 38 -2.12 -8.60 3.65
C VAL A 38 -2.53 -8.97 5.06
N TRP A 39 -1.59 -9.45 5.88
CA TRP A 39 -1.89 -9.80 7.27
C TRP A 39 -2.47 -8.60 8.05
N PHE A 40 -1.87 -7.42 7.97
CA PHE A 40 -2.41 -6.24 8.65
C PHE A 40 -3.82 -5.86 8.20
N VAL A 41 -4.06 -5.82 6.89
CA VAL A 41 -5.36 -5.42 6.34
C VAL A 41 -6.44 -6.45 6.69
N GLU A 42 -6.14 -7.74 6.62
CA GLU A 42 -7.07 -8.81 7.01
C GLU A 42 -7.40 -8.76 8.50
N ASP A 43 -6.40 -8.52 9.35
CA ASP A 43 -6.61 -8.37 10.79
C ASP A 43 -7.50 -7.15 11.11
N TRP A 44 -7.29 -6.02 10.45
CA TRP A 44 -8.13 -4.83 10.68
C TRP A 44 -9.59 -5.06 10.31
N LYS A 45 -9.86 -5.74 9.19
CA LYS A 45 -11.21 -6.15 8.79
C LYS A 45 -11.86 -7.09 9.80
N ARG A 46 -11.08 -7.97 10.43
CA ARG A 46 -11.60 -8.92 11.44
C ARG A 46 -11.87 -8.26 12.79
N LEU A 47 -11.10 -7.24 13.15
CA LEU A 47 -11.15 -6.60 14.47
C LEU A 47 -12.23 -5.51 14.60
N PHE A 48 -12.83 -5.08 13.49
CA PHE A 48 -13.78 -3.99 13.48
C PHE A 48 -14.94 -4.25 12.51
N GLU A 49 -16.15 -4.16 13.02
CA GLU A 49 -17.36 -4.13 12.21
C GLU A 49 -17.68 -2.67 11.87
N ALA A 50 -17.73 -2.36 10.57
CA ALA A 50 -18.02 -1.00 10.10
C ALA A 50 -19.48 -0.61 10.39
N PHE A 51 -19.70 0.68 10.59
CA PHE A 51 -21.02 1.28 10.66
C PHE A 51 -21.62 1.40 9.25
N GLU A 52 -22.67 2.20 9.12
CA GLU A 52 -23.46 2.31 7.90
C GLU A 52 -22.69 2.97 6.73
N ASP A 53 -21.75 3.85 7.05
CA ASP A 53 -21.09 4.72 6.08
C ASP A 53 -19.58 4.50 6.00
N ILE A 54 -19.12 4.11 4.82
CA ILE A 54 -17.69 4.00 4.47
C ILE A 54 -17.37 5.03 3.38
N THR A 55 -16.27 5.75 3.56
CA THR A 55 -15.68 6.62 2.54
C THR A 55 -14.43 5.98 1.95
N ILE A 56 -14.22 6.15 0.65
CA ILE A 56 -13.05 5.65 -0.07
C ILE A 56 -12.36 6.82 -0.75
N ASP A 57 -11.08 7.02 -0.46
CA ASP A 57 -10.28 8.10 -1.04
C ASP A 57 -8.79 7.71 -1.19
N GLU A 58 -8.00 8.57 -1.83
CA GLU A 58 -6.57 8.41 -1.99
C GLU A 58 -5.74 9.01 -0.84
N GLN A 59 -4.93 8.15 -0.23
CA GLN A 59 -3.79 8.53 0.60
C GLN A 59 -2.49 8.50 -0.22
N LEU A 60 -1.62 9.50 0.00
CA LEU A 60 -0.28 9.53 -0.58
C LEU A 60 0.76 9.48 0.53
N VAL A 61 1.47 8.35 0.66
CA VAL A 61 2.60 8.22 1.58
C VAL A 61 3.83 8.82 0.93
N ALA A 62 4.35 9.91 1.50
CA ALA A 62 5.45 10.68 0.94
C ALA A 62 6.70 9.79 0.74
N PHE A 63 7.17 9.70 -0.50
CA PHE A 63 8.36 8.91 -0.83
C PHE A 63 9.01 9.43 -2.11
N ARG A 64 10.30 9.75 -2.04
CA ARG A 64 11.08 10.29 -3.16
C ARG A 64 12.12 9.33 -3.72
N GLY A 65 12.33 8.18 -3.08
CA GLY A 65 13.27 7.17 -3.58
C GLY A 65 12.90 6.64 -4.97
N ARG A 66 13.86 5.95 -5.61
CA ARG A 66 13.64 5.31 -6.91
C ARG A 66 12.88 4.01 -6.70
N TYR A 67 11.61 4.00 -7.08
CA TYR A 67 10.80 2.79 -6.99
C TYR A 67 9.69 2.78 -8.05
N PRO A 68 9.39 1.62 -8.70
CA PRO A 68 8.50 1.58 -9.87
C PRO A 68 7.03 1.95 -9.62
N MET A 69 6.58 2.01 -8.37
CA MET A 69 5.19 2.30 -8.00
C MET A 69 4.96 3.75 -7.58
N ARG A 70 6.02 4.57 -7.56
CA ARG A 70 5.95 5.98 -7.15
C ARG A 70 5.00 6.77 -8.07
N GLN A 71 4.03 7.44 -7.47
CA GLN A 71 3.06 8.29 -8.14
C GLN A 71 3.38 9.77 -7.93
N TYR A 72 2.97 10.58 -8.91
CA TYR A 72 2.91 12.03 -8.79
C TYR A 72 1.46 12.49 -8.69
N MET A 73 1.12 13.28 -7.68
CA MET A 73 -0.21 13.85 -7.47
C MET A 73 -0.07 15.34 -7.21
N LYS A 74 -0.36 16.16 -8.22
CA LYS A 74 -0.13 17.62 -8.21
C LYS A 74 -0.79 18.34 -7.02
N SER A 75 -1.97 17.86 -6.60
CA SER A 75 -2.77 18.46 -5.53
C SER A 75 -2.33 18.08 -4.11
N LYS A 76 -1.47 17.07 -3.93
CA LYS A 76 -1.04 16.61 -2.59
C LYS A 76 0.26 17.35 -2.16
N PRO A 77 0.43 17.68 -0.87
CA PRO A 77 1.59 18.46 -0.38
C PRO A 77 2.96 17.87 -0.74
N ALA A 78 3.14 16.56 -0.54
CA ALA A 78 4.41 15.88 -0.84
C ALA A 78 4.70 15.73 -2.34
N LYS A 79 3.65 15.84 -3.18
CA LYS A 79 3.57 15.63 -4.63
C LYS A 79 3.99 14.24 -5.15
N TYR A 80 4.98 13.61 -4.54
CA TYR A 80 5.50 12.28 -4.90
C TYR A 80 5.38 11.31 -3.74
N GLY A 81 4.94 10.09 -4.03
CA GLY A 81 4.81 9.07 -3.00
C GLY A 81 4.23 7.76 -3.48
N ILE A 82 3.86 6.91 -2.53
CA ILE A 82 3.13 5.67 -2.77
C ILE A 82 1.64 6.00 -2.60
N LYS A 83 0.87 5.79 -3.67
CA LYS A 83 -0.59 5.98 -3.65
C LYS A 83 -1.24 4.73 -3.02
N ILE A 84 -2.15 4.95 -2.09
CA ILE A 84 -2.93 3.93 -1.40
C ILE A 84 -4.39 4.36 -1.49
N TRP A 85 -5.26 3.45 -1.90
CA TRP A 85 -6.69 3.62 -1.74
C TRP A 85 -7.06 3.22 -0.33
N ALA A 86 -7.69 4.11 0.41
CA ALA A 86 -8.06 3.91 1.80
C ALA A 86 -9.57 3.94 1.94
N ALA A 87 -10.12 2.90 2.56
CA ALA A 87 -11.51 2.81 2.95
C ALA A 87 -11.62 3.03 4.45
N ALA A 88 -12.40 4.02 4.83
CA ALA A 88 -12.52 4.50 6.19
C ALA A 88 -13.98 4.49 6.62
N ASP A 89 -14.23 3.97 7.80
CA ASP A 89 -15.51 4.18 8.47
C ASP A 89 -15.65 5.66 8.85
N VAL A 90 -16.78 6.27 8.50
CA VAL A 90 -16.99 7.72 8.70
C VAL A 90 -17.14 8.07 10.18
N LYS A 91 -17.83 7.22 10.95
CA LYS A 91 -18.21 7.51 12.34
C LYS A 91 -17.04 7.29 13.31
N ALA A 92 -16.31 6.21 13.15
CA ALA A 92 -15.18 5.81 13.98
C ALA A 92 -13.84 6.32 13.45
N SER A 93 -13.79 6.83 12.21
CA SER A 93 -12.53 7.14 11.52
C SER A 93 -11.56 5.95 11.46
N TYR A 94 -12.12 4.73 11.38
CA TYR A 94 -11.35 3.48 11.37
C TYR A 94 -10.95 3.09 9.94
N MET A 95 -9.69 2.69 9.73
CA MET A 95 -9.24 2.18 8.43
C MET A 95 -9.71 0.74 8.24
N TYR A 96 -10.78 0.57 7.48
CA TYR A 96 -11.36 -0.73 7.21
C TYR A 96 -10.58 -1.51 6.14
N ASN A 97 -10.07 -0.84 5.10
CA ASN A 97 -9.25 -1.48 4.07
C ASN A 97 -8.22 -0.52 3.47
N LEU A 98 -7.06 -1.03 3.10
CA LEU A 98 -6.05 -0.29 2.35
C LEU A 98 -5.54 -1.11 1.15
N GLN A 99 -5.65 -0.52 -0.05
CA GLN A 99 -5.12 -1.11 -1.28
C GLN A 99 -4.01 -0.26 -1.89
N VAL A 100 -2.78 -0.79 -1.90
CA VAL A 100 -1.63 -0.13 -2.54
C VAL A 100 -1.78 -0.11 -4.06
N TYR A 101 -1.64 1.06 -4.67
CA TYR A 101 -1.60 1.18 -6.13
C TYR A 101 -0.20 0.86 -6.65
N THR A 102 -0.08 -0.26 -7.37
CA THR A 102 1.20 -0.77 -7.89
C THR A 102 1.51 -0.30 -9.33
N GLY A 103 0.59 0.46 -9.93
CA GLY A 103 0.66 0.86 -11.34
C GLY A 103 0.50 -0.34 -12.28
N LYS A 104 0.74 -0.12 -13.58
CA LYS A 104 0.70 -1.20 -14.57
C LYS A 104 1.92 -2.11 -14.49
N LEU A 105 1.74 -3.41 -14.69
CA LEU A 105 2.87 -4.31 -14.95
C LEU A 105 3.50 -4.01 -16.33
N PRO A 106 4.80 -4.33 -16.52
CA PRO A 106 5.44 -4.22 -17.83
C PRO A 106 4.67 -5.04 -18.87
N GLY A 107 4.44 -4.47 -20.07
CA GLY A 107 3.70 -5.15 -21.14
C GLY A 107 2.17 -5.03 -21.06
N ASN A 108 1.61 -4.66 -19.90
CA ASN A 108 0.16 -4.53 -19.75
C ASN A 108 -0.37 -3.18 -20.23
N ALA A 109 -1.59 -3.19 -20.77
CA ALA A 109 -2.35 -1.97 -21.03
C ALA A 109 -2.71 -1.28 -19.69
N PRO A 110 -2.89 0.05 -19.69
CA PRO A 110 -3.44 0.75 -18.52
C PRO A 110 -4.80 0.18 -18.14
N GLU A 111 -4.99 -0.09 -16.86
CA GLU A 111 -6.27 -0.52 -16.32
C GLU A 111 -7.32 0.60 -16.49
N LYS A 112 -8.52 0.22 -16.93
CA LYS A 112 -9.67 1.12 -17.05
C LYS A 112 -10.58 0.97 -15.85
N ASN A 113 -11.33 2.01 -15.52
CA ASN A 113 -12.34 2.00 -14.45
C ASN A 113 -11.77 1.66 -13.06
N LEU A 114 -10.55 2.12 -12.77
CA LEU A 114 -9.86 1.83 -11.50
C LEU A 114 -10.69 2.23 -10.28
N GLY A 115 -11.36 3.39 -10.30
CA GLY A 115 -12.22 3.83 -9.20
C GLY A 115 -13.37 2.86 -8.92
N HIS A 116 -14.07 2.41 -9.98
CA HIS A 116 -15.14 1.42 -9.86
C HIS A 116 -14.63 0.09 -9.31
N ARG A 117 -13.48 -0.41 -9.79
CA ARG A 117 -12.88 -1.64 -9.26
C ARG A 117 -12.58 -1.49 -7.78
N VAL A 118 -11.93 -0.40 -7.38
CA VAL A 118 -11.56 -0.17 -5.97
C VAL A 118 -12.79 -0.24 -5.08
N VAL A 119 -13.89 0.41 -5.46
CA VAL A 119 -15.16 0.36 -4.70
C VAL A 119 -15.67 -1.07 -4.54
N LEU A 120 -15.64 -1.88 -5.61
CA LEU A 120 -16.13 -3.27 -5.55
C LEU A 120 -15.20 -4.26 -4.84
N THR A 121 -13.90 -3.96 -4.80
CA THR A 121 -12.88 -4.85 -4.19
C THR A 121 -12.51 -4.45 -2.76
N THR A 122 -13.09 -3.36 -2.26
CA THR A 122 -12.79 -2.82 -0.94
C THR A 122 -13.45 -3.65 0.16
#